data_AF-A0A1F9E810-F1
#
_entry.id   AF-A0A1F9E810-F1
#
_cell.length_a   1.000
_cell.length_b   1.000
_cell.length_c   1.000
_cell.angle_alpha   90.00
_cell.angle_beta   90.00
_cell.angle_gamma   90.00
#
_symmetry.space_group_name_H-M   'P 1'
#
loop_
_entity.id
_entity.type
_entity.pdbx_description
1 polymer ?
#
loop_
_entity_poly.entity_id
_entity_poly.type
_entity_poly.pdbx_seq_one_letter_code
_entity_poly.pdbx_strand_id
1 'polypeptide(L)'
;MITFDEYLSRIIDTYTTKEYEHELIRAKKDFFGFIGTVHEEDSFFETYMTAFIEWYIFDRDMTDKDLPPVRLYYRYNFKNFTEEDQKIYNDFTKFRHSLFVAKKVTASTLVIHNLYEDKKISIENTFPTAGFNVGDIFDAILVPFQGQWAFTKTFFFHPQEVKSFIIKEVKKTRNLELNVLLKVIMRLRRLRLKMDRYPYVSPSQIYTPEEFNRSA
;
A
#
# COMPACT_ATOMS: atom_id res chain seq x y z
N MET A 1 -8.45 19.36 16.08
CA MET A 1 -8.07 17.95 16.29
C MET A 1 -7.13 17.59 15.17
N ILE A 2 -5.97 16.98 15.47
CA ILE A 2 -5.00 16.58 14.45
C ILE A 2 -5.63 15.45 13.61
N THR A 3 -5.58 15.59 12.29
CA THR A 3 -6.13 14.66 11.31
C THR A 3 -5.20 13.48 11.05
N PHE A 4 -5.73 12.41 10.45
CA PHE A 4 -4.92 11.26 10.02
C PHE A 4 -3.73 11.68 9.13
N ASP A 5 -4.00 12.55 8.16
CA ASP A 5 -2.98 13.05 7.23
C ASP A 5 -1.89 13.83 7.94
N GLU A 6 -2.23 14.68 8.92
CA GLU A 6 -1.23 15.44 9.70
C GLU A 6 -0.33 14.51 10.53
N TYR A 7 -0.87 13.44 11.10
CA TYR A 7 -0.06 12.42 11.80
C TYR A 7 0.87 11.67 10.84
N LEU A 8 0.37 11.27 9.67
CA LEU A 8 1.17 10.58 8.67
C LEU A 8 2.26 11.49 8.08
N SER A 9 1.93 12.76 7.81
CA SER A 9 2.88 13.76 7.31
C SER A 9 4.07 13.95 8.24
N ARG A 10 3.87 13.96 9.57
CA ARG A 10 5.00 14.06 10.52
C ARG A 10 6.02 12.93 10.36
N ILE A 11 5.56 11.72 10.07
CA ILE A 11 6.44 10.57 9.81
C ILE A 11 7.15 10.76 8.47
N ILE A 12 6.39 11.08 7.41
CA ILE A 12 6.94 11.31 6.07
C ILE A 12 8.02 12.40 6.13
N ASP A 13 7.69 13.57 6.66
CA ASP A 13 8.58 14.73 6.74
C ASP A 13 9.88 14.40 7.48
N THR A 14 9.82 13.58 8.54
CA THR A 14 10.99 13.14 9.30
C THR A 14 11.92 12.28 8.45
N TYR A 15 11.37 11.28 7.76
CA TYR A 15 12.14 10.27 7.01
C TYR A 15 12.43 10.64 5.55
N THR A 16 11.97 11.79 5.09
CA THR A 16 12.33 12.40 3.80
C THR A 16 13.23 13.63 3.94
N THR A 17 13.76 13.90 5.13
CA THR A 17 14.77 14.96 5.32
C THR A 17 16.13 14.59 4.70
N LYS A 18 17.04 15.57 4.65
CA LYS A 18 18.42 15.39 4.19
C LYS A 18 19.19 14.32 4.98
N GLU A 19 18.85 14.10 6.26
CA GLU A 19 19.47 13.04 7.08
C GLU A 19 19.28 11.64 6.46
N TYR A 20 18.14 11.41 5.81
CA TYR A 20 17.77 10.14 5.21
C TYR A 20 17.92 10.12 3.68
N GLU A 21 18.60 11.11 3.09
CA GLU A 21 18.71 11.27 1.64
C GLU A 21 19.27 10.02 0.94
N HIS A 22 20.37 9.46 1.45
CA HIS A 22 20.97 8.25 0.88
C HIS A 22 20.02 7.04 0.95
N GLU A 23 19.28 6.92 2.04
CA GLU A 23 18.31 5.86 2.24
C GLU A 23 17.13 6.01 1.29
N LEU A 24 16.62 7.23 1.12
CA LEU A 24 15.53 7.54 0.22
C LEU A 24 15.90 7.28 -1.24
N ILE A 25 17.12 7.66 -1.66
CA ILE A 25 17.64 7.37 -3.01
C ILE A 25 17.72 5.86 -3.24
N ARG A 26 18.23 5.11 -2.26
CA ARG A 26 18.31 3.64 -2.33
C ARG A 26 16.91 3.02 -2.41
N ALA A 27 16.00 3.44 -1.54
CA ALA A 27 14.61 2.98 -1.54
C ALA A 27 13.92 3.27 -2.87
N LYS A 28 14.12 4.46 -3.45
CA LYS A 28 13.57 4.82 -4.76
C LYS A 28 14.09 3.87 -5.85
N LYS A 29 15.40 3.61 -5.87
CA LYS A 29 16.02 2.66 -6.80
C LYS A 29 15.46 1.24 -6.62
N ASP A 30 15.33 0.77 -5.38
CA ASP A 30 14.79 -0.56 -5.08
C ASP A 30 13.33 -0.68 -5.57
N PHE A 31 12.49 0.30 -5.22
CA PHE A 31 11.06 0.32 -5.57
C PHE A 31 10.85 0.26 -7.09
N PHE A 32 11.42 1.21 -7.83
CA PHE A 32 11.29 1.25 -9.30
C PHE A 32 12.09 0.13 -9.98
N GLY A 33 13.08 -0.45 -9.31
CA GLY A 33 13.72 -1.69 -9.72
C GLY A 33 12.78 -2.90 -9.66
N PHE A 34 11.80 -2.92 -8.75
CA PHE A 34 10.80 -3.99 -8.68
C PHE A 34 9.62 -3.78 -9.64
N ILE A 35 9.10 -2.56 -9.72
CA ILE A 35 7.85 -2.29 -10.44
C ILE A 35 8.05 -1.79 -11.88
N GLY A 36 9.27 -1.37 -12.24
CA GLY A 36 9.59 -0.71 -13.50
C GLY A 36 9.65 0.82 -13.38
N THR A 37 10.38 1.46 -14.29
CA THR A 37 10.58 2.91 -14.31
C THR A 37 9.27 3.66 -14.58
N VAL A 38 9.10 4.85 -14.02
CA VAL A 38 8.02 5.79 -14.31
C VAL A 38 8.65 7.13 -14.67
N HIS A 39 8.10 7.83 -15.66
CA HIS A 39 8.62 9.10 -16.17
C HIS A 39 7.76 10.28 -15.69
N GLU A 40 8.34 11.47 -15.52
CA GLU A 40 7.63 12.65 -15.00
C GLU A 40 6.47 13.08 -15.90
N GLU A 41 6.54 12.76 -17.19
CA GLU A 41 5.51 13.05 -18.19
C GLU A 41 4.35 12.03 -18.17
N ASP A 42 4.51 10.91 -17.47
CA ASP A 42 3.44 9.91 -17.33
C ASP A 42 2.30 10.49 -16.50
N SER A 43 1.04 10.37 -16.97
CA SER A 43 -0.14 10.89 -16.25
C SER A 43 -0.37 10.23 -14.88
N PHE A 44 0.28 9.10 -14.64
CA PHE A 44 0.25 8.34 -13.39
C PHE A 44 1.48 8.56 -12.51
N PHE A 45 2.43 9.43 -12.90
CA PHE A 45 3.69 9.65 -12.18
C PHE A 45 3.49 9.90 -10.68
N GLU A 46 2.65 10.86 -10.32
CA GLU A 46 2.38 11.23 -8.92
C GLU A 46 1.77 10.08 -8.10
N THR A 47 0.97 9.22 -8.73
CA THR A 47 0.38 8.06 -8.06
C THR A 47 1.47 7.07 -7.67
N TYR A 48 2.43 6.79 -8.57
CA TYR A 48 3.54 5.89 -8.28
C TYR A 48 4.59 6.50 -7.36
N MET A 49 4.80 7.82 -7.38
CA MET A 49 5.64 8.51 -6.41
C MET A 49 5.04 8.47 -5.01
N THR A 50 3.72 8.66 -4.88
CA THR A 50 3.01 8.50 -3.60
C THR A 50 3.12 7.05 -3.11
N ALA A 51 2.91 6.08 -4.00
CA ALA A 51 3.04 4.66 -3.70
C ALA A 51 4.45 4.26 -3.22
N PHE A 52 5.47 4.89 -3.80
CA PHE A 52 6.87 4.74 -3.37
C PHE A 52 7.06 5.23 -1.94
N ILE A 53 6.58 6.44 -1.61
CA ILE A 53 6.70 6.99 -0.26
C ILE A 53 5.96 6.11 0.74
N GLU A 54 4.74 5.67 0.43
CA GLU A 54 4.00 4.77 1.31
C GLU A 54 4.73 3.43 1.53
N TRP A 55 5.24 2.80 0.47
CA TRP A 55 6.04 1.58 0.59
C TRP A 55 7.31 1.81 1.43
N TYR A 56 8.00 2.92 1.22
CA TYR A 56 9.18 3.29 2.00
C TYR A 56 8.85 3.46 3.49
N ILE A 57 7.74 4.11 3.83
CA ILE A 57 7.36 4.37 5.22
C ILE A 57 6.82 3.13 5.95
N PHE A 58 6.05 2.29 5.25
CA PHE A 58 5.32 1.18 5.88
C PHE A 58 6.01 -0.17 5.70
N ASP A 59 6.51 -0.50 4.52
CA ASP A 59 6.92 -1.87 4.19
C ASP A 59 8.43 -2.08 4.18
N ARG A 60 9.20 -1.05 3.85
CA ARG A 60 10.63 -1.17 3.65
C ARG A 60 11.36 -0.96 4.98
N ASP A 61 12.08 -1.98 5.42
CA ASP A 61 12.98 -1.83 6.54
C ASP A 61 14.10 -0.84 6.20
N MET A 62 14.43 0.03 7.16
CA MET A 62 15.59 0.92 7.06
C MET A 62 16.89 0.10 7.11
N THR A 63 17.87 0.50 6.32
CA THR A 63 19.22 -0.06 6.34
C THR A 63 19.74 -0.05 7.78
N ASP A 64 20.23 -1.21 8.26
CA ASP A 64 20.79 -1.43 9.60
C ASP A 64 19.82 -1.32 10.78
N LYS A 65 18.49 -1.27 10.55
CA LYS A 65 17.49 -1.12 11.64
C LYS A 65 16.42 -2.21 11.68
N ASP A 66 16.36 -3.09 10.67
CA ASP A 66 15.40 -4.21 10.53
C ASP A 66 13.93 -3.82 10.81
N LEU A 67 13.60 -2.55 10.58
CA LEU A 67 12.27 -1.98 10.82
C LEU A 67 11.94 -0.86 9.85
N PRO A 68 10.67 -0.71 9.45
CA PRO A 68 10.24 0.39 8.60
C PRO A 68 10.16 1.70 9.39
N PRO A 69 10.26 2.85 8.69
CA PRO A 69 10.14 4.19 9.26
C PRO A 69 8.97 4.37 10.24
N VAL A 70 7.77 3.88 9.91
CA VAL A 70 6.59 4.00 10.79
C VAL A 70 6.82 3.40 12.19
N ARG A 71 7.56 2.28 12.27
CA ARG A 71 7.86 1.61 13.55
C ARG A 71 9.02 2.29 14.28
N LEU A 72 10.00 2.79 13.54
CA LEU A 72 11.13 3.54 14.11
C LEU A 72 10.69 4.90 14.67
N TYR A 73 9.77 5.58 13.98
CA TYR A 73 9.20 6.84 14.42
C TYR A 73 8.57 6.70 15.80
N TYR A 74 7.71 5.68 15.96
CA TYR A 74 7.10 5.37 17.24
C TYR A 74 8.16 5.06 18.31
N ARG A 75 9.13 4.18 17.99
CA ARG A 75 10.16 3.74 18.94
C ARG A 75 11.04 4.89 19.44
N TYR A 76 11.50 5.77 18.56
CA TYR A 76 12.45 6.83 18.91
C TYR A 76 11.79 8.01 19.61
N ASN A 77 10.52 8.28 19.33
CA ASN A 77 9.80 9.40 19.91
C ASN A 77 8.88 9.02 21.08
N PHE A 78 8.73 7.73 21.39
CA PHE A 78 7.82 7.22 22.42
C PHE A 78 7.85 8.03 23.74
N LYS A 79 9.05 8.33 24.25
CA LYS A 79 9.24 9.06 25.52
C LYS A 79 8.85 10.55 25.44
N ASN A 80 8.80 11.12 24.24
CA ASN A 80 8.51 12.53 24.00
C ASN A 80 7.04 12.76 23.60
N PHE A 81 6.29 11.71 23.32
CA PHE A 81 4.89 11.79 22.94
C PHE A 81 3.97 11.99 24.14
N THR A 82 2.90 12.76 23.91
CA THR A 82 1.71 12.75 24.77
C THR A 82 1.08 11.36 24.77
N GLU A 83 0.22 11.05 25.74
CA GLU A 83 -0.49 9.76 25.77
C GLU A 83 -1.34 9.52 24.51
N GLU A 84 -1.95 10.60 23.98
CA GLU A 84 -2.71 10.54 22.72
C GLU A 84 -1.81 10.18 21.54
N ASP A 85 -0.66 10.87 21.38
CA ASP A 85 0.29 10.60 20.31
C ASP A 85 0.89 9.18 20.44
N GLN A 86 1.19 8.73 21.66
CA GLN A 86 1.65 7.35 21.89
C GLN A 86 0.63 6.33 21.40
N LYS A 87 -0.66 6.54 21.68
CA LYS A 87 -1.72 5.64 21.22
C LYS A 87 -1.83 5.66 19.69
N ILE A 88 -1.85 6.84 19.08
CA ILE A 88 -2.01 7.00 17.62
C ILE A 88 -0.82 6.40 16.86
N TYR A 89 0.42 6.72 17.24
CA TYR A 89 1.59 6.19 16.55
C TYR A 89 1.80 4.69 16.82
N ASN A 90 1.41 4.18 18.00
CA ASN A 90 1.37 2.74 18.23
C ASN A 90 0.37 2.06 17.28
N ASP A 91 -0.82 2.65 17.10
CA ASP A 91 -1.82 2.15 16.17
C ASP A 91 -1.30 2.16 14.73
N PHE A 92 -0.52 3.17 14.32
CA PHE A 92 0.12 3.22 13.00
C PHE A 92 1.07 2.04 12.74
N THR A 93 1.71 1.49 13.77
CA THR A 93 2.60 0.32 13.61
C THR A 93 1.87 -0.97 13.25
N LYS A 94 0.53 -1.00 13.41
CA LYS A 94 -0.36 -2.14 13.18
C LYS A 94 -1.04 -2.08 11.80
N PHE A 95 -0.46 -1.33 10.87
CA PHE A 95 -0.96 -1.20 9.51
C PHE A 95 -1.07 -2.56 8.79
N ARG A 96 -1.85 -2.59 7.72
CA ARG A 96 -2.06 -3.75 6.85
C ARG A 96 -1.93 -3.34 5.39
N HIS A 97 -0.80 -3.66 4.77
CA HIS A 97 -0.67 -3.62 3.33
C HIS A 97 -1.15 -4.95 2.75
N SER A 98 -2.20 -4.91 1.93
CA SER A 98 -2.75 -6.13 1.34
C SER A 98 -3.50 -5.89 0.05
N LEU A 99 -3.97 -6.99 -0.56
CA LEU A 99 -5.02 -6.94 -1.57
C LEU A 99 -6.38 -7.18 -0.94
N PHE A 100 -7.33 -6.35 -1.37
CA PHE A 100 -8.68 -6.34 -0.88
C PHE A 100 -9.66 -6.57 -2.01
N VAL A 101 -10.81 -7.17 -1.68
CA VAL A 101 -11.97 -7.20 -2.57
C VAL A 101 -13.11 -6.45 -1.91
N ALA A 102 -13.64 -5.41 -2.56
CA ALA A 102 -14.85 -4.72 -2.14
C ALA A 102 -16.06 -5.69 -2.20
N LYS A 103 -16.71 -5.90 -1.06
CA LYS A 103 -17.87 -6.79 -0.89
C LYS A 103 -19.18 -6.03 -0.78
N LYS A 104 -19.17 -4.83 -0.20
CA LYS A 104 -20.32 -3.94 -0.08
C LYS A 104 -19.84 -2.51 -0.15
N VAL A 105 -20.49 -1.70 -0.99
CA VAL A 105 -20.25 -0.25 -1.09
C VAL A 105 -21.57 0.46 -0.87
N THR A 106 -21.59 1.44 0.00
CA THR A 106 -22.71 2.34 0.28
C THR A 106 -22.19 3.76 0.50
N ALA A 107 -23.06 4.75 0.69
CA ALA A 107 -22.63 6.13 0.91
C ALA A 107 -21.75 6.31 2.15
N SER A 108 -21.91 5.48 3.19
CA SER A 108 -21.24 5.62 4.49
C SER A 108 -20.42 4.40 4.91
N THR A 109 -20.48 3.30 4.16
CA THR A 109 -19.82 2.04 4.52
C THR A 109 -19.19 1.37 3.33
N LEU A 110 -17.93 0.95 3.50
CA LEU A 110 -17.24 0.00 2.63
C LEU A 110 -16.90 -1.25 3.43
N VAL A 111 -17.39 -2.40 2.98
CA VAL A 111 -16.95 -3.70 3.49
C VAL A 111 -15.99 -4.31 2.48
N ILE A 112 -14.78 -4.58 2.92
CA ILE A 112 -13.74 -5.23 2.11
C ILE A 112 -13.38 -6.59 2.68
N HIS A 113 -12.83 -7.45 1.83
CA HIS A 113 -12.26 -8.73 2.21
C HIS A 113 -10.76 -8.70 1.98
N ASN A 114 -9.98 -8.76 3.06
CA ASN A 114 -8.53 -8.94 3.00
C ASN A 114 -8.23 -10.35 2.47
N LEU A 115 -7.59 -10.44 1.31
CA LEU A 115 -7.32 -11.71 0.64
C LEU A 115 -6.21 -12.52 1.31
N TYR A 116 -5.28 -11.86 2.01
CA TYR A 116 -4.16 -12.47 2.72
C TYR A 116 -4.59 -13.03 4.07
N GLU A 117 -5.26 -12.23 4.91
CA GLU A 117 -5.74 -12.67 6.22
C GLU A 117 -7.04 -13.48 6.16
N ASP A 118 -7.69 -13.49 4.99
CA ASP A 118 -9.02 -14.07 4.76
C ASP A 118 -10.12 -13.50 5.67
N LYS A 119 -10.02 -12.22 6.02
CA LYS A 119 -10.94 -11.53 6.96
C LYS A 119 -11.71 -10.41 6.27
N LYS A 120 -12.97 -10.23 6.66
CA LYS A 120 -13.76 -9.06 6.29
C LYS A 120 -13.46 -7.89 7.23
N ILE A 121 -13.39 -6.68 6.67
CA ILE A 121 -13.16 -5.43 7.39
C ILE A 121 -14.27 -4.46 6.97
N SER A 122 -14.95 -3.86 7.94
CA SER A 122 -15.93 -2.79 7.71
C SER A 122 -15.25 -1.46 8.00
N ILE A 123 -15.42 -0.52 7.09
CA ILE A 123 -14.89 0.84 7.19
C ILE A 123 -16.07 1.79 7.05
N GLU A 124 -16.27 2.64 8.05
CA GLU A 124 -17.44 3.51 8.17
C GLU A 124 -17.00 4.96 8.23
N ASN A 125 -17.61 5.84 7.44
CA ASN A 125 -17.51 7.30 7.54
C ASN A 125 -16.09 7.91 7.53
N THR A 126 -15.04 7.17 7.14
CA THR A 126 -13.64 7.67 7.15
C THR A 126 -13.10 8.10 5.80
N PHE A 127 -13.79 7.81 4.70
CA PHE A 127 -13.33 8.19 3.36
C PHE A 127 -14.50 8.24 2.35
N PRO A 128 -14.36 8.98 1.24
CA PRO A 128 -15.35 8.96 0.17
C PRO A 128 -15.42 7.57 -0.47
N THR A 129 -16.57 6.90 -0.37
CA THR A 129 -16.78 5.63 -1.08
C THR A 129 -16.98 5.81 -2.59
N ALA A 130 -17.10 7.07 -3.03
CA ALA A 130 -17.12 7.47 -4.43
C ALA A 130 -15.80 7.06 -5.11
N GLY A 131 -15.86 6.02 -5.93
CA GLY A 131 -14.70 5.41 -6.60
C GLY A 131 -14.63 3.89 -6.43
N PHE A 132 -15.37 3.32 -5.48
CA PHE A 132 -15.45 1.87 -5.28
C PHE A 132 -16.73 1.29 -5.87
N ASN A 133 -16.59 0.12 -6.49
CA ASN A 133 -17.67 -0.73 -6.93
C ASN A 133 -17.62 -2.07 -6.21
N VAL A 134 -18.79 -2.69 -6.00
CA VAL A 134 -18.83 -4.06 -5.50
C VAL A 134 -18.09 -4.97 -6.47
N GLY A 135 -17.13 -5.73 -5.95
CA GLY A 135 -16.28 -6.60 -6.74
C GLY A 135 -14.88 -6.04 -6.99
N ASP A 136 -14.63 -4.74 -6.82
CA ASP A 136 -13.31 -4.13 -6.99
C ASP A 136 -12.22 -4.87 -6.23
N ILE A 137 -11.14 -5.18 -6.94
CA ILE A 137 -9.94 -5.78 -6.39
C ILE A 137 -8.83 -4.75 -6.47
N PHE A 138 -8.16 -4.49 -5.36
CA PHE A 138 -7.16 -3.43 -5.28
C PHE A 138 -6.14 -3.71 -4.19
N ASP A 139 -4.91 -3.22 -4.34
CA ASP A 139 -3.97 -3.10 -3.24
C ASP A 139 -4.02 -1.70 -2.60
N ALA A 140 -3.88 -1.67 -1.28
CA ALA A 140 -3.89 -0.46 -0.46
C ALA A 140 -3.24 -0.74 0.91
N ILE A 141 -2.96 0.32 1.67
CA ILE A 141 -2.53 0.22 3.06
C ILE A 141 -3.66 0.71 3.98
N LEU A 142 -4.00 -0.11 4.97
CA LEU A 142 -4.93 0.22 6.03
C LEU A 142 -4.20 0.50 7.33
N VAL A 143 -4.56 1.56 8.02
CA VAL A 143 -3.97 1.97 9.29
C VAL A 143 -5.07 2.17 10.32
N PRO A 144 -4.97 1.60 11.52
CA PRO A 144 -5.90 1.93 12.59
C PRO A 144 -5.69 3.39 13.04
N PHE A 145 -6.78 4.14 13.14
CA PHE A 145 -6.79 5.51 13.59
C PHE A 145 -8.05 5.78 14.40
N GLN A 146 -7.89 6.24 15.64
CA GLN A 146 -9.00 6.60 16.54
C GLN A 146 -10.09 5.51 16.68
N GLY A 147 -9.69 4.24 16.69
CA GLY A 147 -10.61 3.11 16.83
C GLY A 147 -11.28 2.64 15.54
N GLN A 148 -10.97 3.27 14.41
CA GLN A 148 -11.46 2.89 13.08
C GLN A 148 -10.29 2.55 12.15
N TRP A 149 -10.60 2.01 10.97
CA TRP A 149 -9.63 1.80 9.90
C TRP A 149 -9.66 3.01 8.94
N ALA A 150 -8.49 3.51 8.61
CA ALA A 150 -8.28 4.53 7.58
C ALA A 150 -7.39 3.97 6.47
N PHE A 151 -7.63 4.37 5.24
CA PHE A 151 -6.71 4.11 4.14
C PHE A 151 -5.62 5.17 4.11
N THR A 152 -4.45 4.79 3.60
CA THR A 152 -3.49 5.76 3.05
C THR A 152 -4.00 6.31 1.70
N LYS A 153 -3.19 7.09 0.99
CA LYS A 153 -3.61 7.83 -0.21
C LYS A 153 -3.62 6.96 -1.47
N THR A 154 -2.80 5.91 -1.53
CA THR A 154 -2.67 5.11 -2.74
C THR A 154 -3.63 3.91 -2.78
N PHE A 155 -4.32 3.79 -3.91
CA PHE A 155 -5.07 2.61 -4.31
C PHE A 155 -4.65 2.19 -5.71
N PHE A 156 -4.29 0.92 -5.89
CA PHE A 156 -4.12 0.34 -7.22
C PHE A 156 -5.23 -0.65 -7.48
N PHE A 157 -6.25 -0.21 -8.21
CA PHE A 157 -7.30 -1.09 -8.69
C PHE A 157 -6.76 -2.03 -9.76
N HIS A 158 -7.22 -3.27 -9.79
CA HIS A 158 -6.93 -4.20 -10.88
C HIS A 158 -8.21 -4.51 -11.66
N PRO A 159 -8.11 -4.80 -12.96
CA PRO A 159 -9.28 -5.12 -13.78
C PRO A 159 -10.05 -6.33 -13.25
N GLN A 160 -11.39 -6.25 -13.30
CA GLN A 160 -12.26 -7.35 -12.87
C GLN A 160 -11.99 -8.66 -13.62
N GLU A 161 -11.66 -8.55 -14.91
CA GLU A 161 -11.38 -9.70 -15.79
C GLU A 161 -10.26 -10.61 -15.23
N VAL A 162 -9.25 -10.03 -14.58
CA VAL A 162 -8.06 -10.75 -14.09
C VAL A 162 -8.14 -11.08 -12.60
N LYS A 163 -9.27 -10.77 -11.95
CA LYS A 163 -9.46 -10.95 -10.52
C LYS A 163 -9.23 -12.38 -10.04
N SER A 164 -9.66 -13.38 -10.81
CA SER A 164 -9.49 -14.80 -10.45
C SER A 164 -8.02 -15.20 -10.40
N PHE A 165 -7.22 -14.70 -11.36
CA PHE A 165 -5.78 -14.87 -11.40
C PHE A 165 -5.12 -14.24 -10.16
N ILE A 166 -5.45 -12.98 -9.86
CA ILE A 166 -4.89 -12.28 -8.70
C ILE A 166 -5.23 -13.01 -7.39
N ILE A 167 -6.51 -13.38 -7.18
CA ILE A 167 -6.93 -14.11 -5.98
C ILE A 167 -6.15 -15.43 -5.86
N LYS A 168 -5.92 -16.14 -6.96
CA LYS A 168 -5.14 -17.39 -6.96
C LYS A 168 -3.70 -17.15 -6.51
N GLU A 169 -3.03 -16.12 -7.02
CA GLU A 169 -1.64 -15.81 -6.64
C GLU A 169 -1.53 -15.35 -5.18
N VAL A 170 -2.45 -14.52 -4.70
CA VAL A 170 -2.46 -14.07 -3.29
C VAL A 170 -2.76 -15.22 -2.34
N LYS A 171 -3.66 -16.14 -2.70
CA LYS A 171 -3.95 -17.31 -1.86
C LYS A 171 -2.73 -18.19 -1.59
N LYS A 172 -1.76 -18.22 -2.50
CA LYS A 172 -0.50 -18.98 -2.31
C LYS A 172 0.38 -18.40 -1.22
N THR A 173 0.19 -17.14 -0.84
CA THR A 173 1.00 -16.48 0.20
C THR A 173 0.37 -16.59 1.58
N ARG A 174 -0.86 -17.13 1.69
CA ARG A 174 -1.53 -17.33 2.99
C ARG A 174 -0.68 -18.20 3.90
N ASN A 175 -0.60 -17.80 5.17
CA ASN A 175 0.20 -18.45 6.21
C ASN A 175 1.72 -18.44 5.97
N LEU A 176 2.22 -17.67 4.99
CA LEU A 176 3.64 -17.38 4.84
C LEU A 176 3.98 -16.05 5.53
N GLU A 177 5.25 -15.67 5.49
CA GLU A 177 5.69 -14.35 5.94
C GLU A 177 5.09 -13.23 5.08
N LEU A 178 4.79 -12.07 5.69
CA LEU A 178 4.22 -10.90 5.01
C LEU A 178 5.06 -10.48 3.78
N ASN A 179 6.37 -10.64 3.88
CA ASN A 179 7.37 -10.33 2.85
C ASN A 179 7.08 -11.07 1.54
N VAL A 180 6.46 -12.26 1.61
CA VAL A 180 6.06 -13.04 0.44
C VAL A 180 4.85 -12.41 -0.24
N LEU A 181 3.86 -11.92 0.53
CA LEU A 181 2.75 -11.14 -0.01
C LEU A 181 3.24 -9.84 -0.65
N LEU A 182 4.14 -9.11 0.00
CA LEU A 182 4.65 -7.84 -0.52
C LEU A 182 5.34 -8.03 -1.89
N LYS A 183 6.08 -9.13 -2.08
CA LYS A 183 6.64 -9.49 -3.40
C LYS A 183 5.56 -9.74 -4.45
N VAL A 184 4.43 -10.36 -4.07
CA VAL A 184 3.27 -10.53 -4.97
C VAL A 184 2.66 -9.17 -5.32
N ILE A 185 2.46 -8.28 -4.35
CA ILE A 185 1.95 -6.91 -4.59
C ILE A 185 2.86 -6.17 -5.56
N MET A 186 4.19 -6.18 -5.36
CA MET A 186 5.13 -5.51 -6.27
C MET A 186 5.04 -6.04 -7.70
N ARG A 187 4.90 -7.36 -7.89
CA ARG A 187 4.68 -7.96 -9.21
C ARG A 187 3.37 -7.50 -9.84
N LEU A 188 2.29 -7.44 -9.05
CA LEU A 188 0.99 -6.95 -9.54
C LEU A 188 1.03 -5.46 -9.90
N ARG A 189 1.74 -4.63 -9.12
CA ARG A 189 1.98 -3.21 -9.45
C ARG A 189 2.77 -3.04 -10.75
N ARG A 190 3.75 -3.90 -11.02
CA ARG A 190 4.43 -3.91 -12.33
C ARG A 190 3.46 -4.20 -13.49
N LEU A 191 2.59 -5.18 -13.32
CA LEU A 191 1.58 -5.50 -14.34
C LEU A 191 0.57 -4.35 -14.50
N ARG A 192 0.20 -3.69 -13.39
CA ARG A 192 -0.63 -2.50 -13.41
C ARG A 192 0.05 -1.34 -14.15
N LEU A 193 1.33 -1.10 -13.91
CA LEU A 193 2.11 -0.08 -14.63
C LEU A 193 2.17 -0.38 -16.14
N LYS A 194 2.36 -1.65 -16.51
CA LYS A 194 2.30 -2.06 -17.92
C LYS A 194 0.93 -1.77 -18.53
N MET A 195 -0.15 -1.98 -17.80
CA MET A 195 -1.50 -1.64 -18.24
C MET A 195 -1.72 -0.13 -18.37
N ASP A 196 -1.23 0.66 -17.41
CA ASP A 196 -1.31 2.13 -17.47
C ASP A 196 -0.61 2.69 -18.72
N ARG A 197 0.48 2.05 -19.15
CA ARG A 197 1.23 2.39 -20.38
C ARG A 197 0.57 1.94 -21.66
N TYR A 198 -0.12 0.81 -21.64
CA TYR A 198 -0.72 0.19 -22.82
C TYR A 198 -2.23 0.03 -22.63
N PRO A 199 -3.01 1.13 -22.54
CA PRO A 199 -4.42 1.08 -22.17
C PRO A 199 -5.32 0.34 -23.18
N TYR A 200 -4.84 0.14 -24.42
CA TYR A 200 -5.55 -0.59 -25.47
C TYR A 200 -5.30 -2.10 -25.46
N VAL A 201 -4.34 -2.59 -24.67
CA VAL A 201 -4.05 -4.01 -24.55
C VAL A 201 -4.98 -4.63 -23.51
N SER A 202 -5.57 -5.78 -23.82
CA SER A 202 -6.48 -6.44 -22.89
C SER A 202 -5.77 -6.80 -21.58
N PRO A 203 -6.39 -6.58 -20.41
CA PRO A 203 -5.86 -7.01 -19.11
C PRO A 203 -5.41 -8.48 -19.08
N SER A 204 -6.14 -9.38 -19.72
CA SER A 204 -5.80 -10.82 -19.75
C SER A 204 -4.52 -11.13 -20.53
N GLN A 205 -4.09 -10.25 -21.44
CA GLN A 205 -2.80 -10.37 -22.13
C GLN A 205 -1.62 -9.83 -21.31
N ILE A 206 -1.90 -8.99 -20.30
CA ILE A 206 -0.90 -8.42 -19.41
C ILE A 206 -0.74 -9.28 -18.15
N TYR A 207 -1.84 -9.68 -17.52
CA TYR A 207 -1.86 -10.46 -16.28
C TYR A 207 -1.77 -11.96 -16.56
N THR A 208 -0.66 -12.38 -17.16
CA THR A 208 -0.38 -13.78 -17.45
C THR A 208 0.55 -14.39 -16.39
N PRO A 209 0.53 -15.73 -16.20
CA PRO A 209 1.51 -16.39 -15.34
C PRO A 209 2.96 -16.12 -15.75
N GLU A 210 3.23 -15.99 -17.05
CA GLU A 210 4.58 -15.70 -17.57
C GLU A 210 5.04 -14.30 -17.15
N GLU A 211 4.23 -13.28 -17.44
CA GLU A 211 4.54 -11.89 -17.10
C GLU A 211 4.61 -11.67 -15.57
N PHE A 212 3.78 -12.37 -14.80
CA PHE A 212 3.81 -12.29 -13.34
C PHE A 212 5.09 -12.87 -12.74
N ASN A 213 5.62 -13.96 -13.30
CA ASN A 213 6.81 -14.64 -12.79
C ASN A 213 8.12 -14.11 -13.37
N ARG A 214 8.07 -13.27 -14.41
CA ARG A 214 9.25 -12.63 -14.98
C ARG A 214 10.01 -11.84 -13.91
N SER A 215 11.32 -12.01 -13.79
CA SER A 215 12.14 -11.14 -12.95
C SER A 215 12.04 -9.69 -13.44
N ALA A 216 12.13 -8.72 -12.52
CA ALA A 216 12.31 -7.33 -12.92
C ALA A 216 13.72 -7.12 -13.48
#